data_AF-A0A6P0U8E1-F1
#
_entry.id   AF-A0A6P0U8E1-F1
#
_cell.length_a   1.000
_cell.length_b   1.000
_cell.length_c   1.000
_cell.angle_alpha   90.00
_cell.angle_beta   90.00
_cell.angle_gamma   90.00
#
_symmetry.space_group_name_H-M   'P 1'
#
loop_
_entity.id
_entity.type
_entity.pdbx_description
1 polymer ?
#
loop_
_entity_poly.entity_id
_entity_poly.type
_entity_poly.pdbx_seq_one_letter_code
_entity_poly.pdbx_strand_id
1 'polypeptide(L)' 'LGKNADIIPYRTSIIDLEKYPPPDLVIEVANSSFSDDKGEKRILYENIGVREYWIVDVQNVKIIAFSV' A
#
# COMPACT_ATOMS: atom_id res chain seq x y z
N LEU A 1 12.92 5.38 6.92
CA LEU A 1 12.21 4.16 6.50
C LEU A 1 11.17 3.82 7.55
N GLY A 2 10.04 3.23 7.16
CA GLY A 2 9.06 2.74 8.13
C GLY A 2 9.70 1.74 9.09
N LYS A 3 9.17 1.66 10.33
CA LYS A 3 9.64 0.73 11.37
C LYS A 3 9.58 -0.73 10.90
N ASN A 4 8.66 -1.06 9.98
CA ASN A 4 8.43 -2.40 9.47
C ASN A 4 9.17 -2.71 8.16
N ALA A 5 10.00 -1.80 7.64
CA ALA A 5 10.58 -1.92 6.29
C ALA A 5 11.47 -3.16 6.09
N ASP A 6 12.16 -3.60 7.14
CA ASP A 6 13.14 -4.70 7.07
C ASP A 6 12.64 -6.00 7.71
N ILE A 7 11.36 -6.06 8.10
CA ILE A 7 10.78 -7.22 8.81
C ILE A 7 10.54 -8.40 7.86
N ILE A 8 10.27 -8.12 6.59
CA ILE A 8 9.92 -9.13 5.58
C ILE A 8 11.12 -9.42 4.70
N PRO A 9 11.50 -10.69 4.49
CA PRO A 9 12.56 -11.06 3.55
C PRO A 9 12.29 -10.53 2.13
N TYR A 10 13.37 -10.20 1.41
CA TYR A 10 13.25 -9.79 0.02
C TYR A 10 12.59 -10.88 -0.83
N ARG A 11 11.80 -10.45 -1.82
CA ARG A 11 11.06 -11.32 -2.77
C ARG A 11 9.93 -12.14 -2.14
N THR A 12 9.49 -11.82 -0.92
CA THR A 12 8.22 -12.31 -0.41
C THR A 12 7.05 -11.62 -1.13
N SER A 13 6.17 -12.41 -1.76
CA SER A 13 5.00 -11.91 -2.49
C SER A 13 3.70 -11.95 -1.69
N ILE A 14 3.63 -12.80 -0.67
CA ILE A 14 2.45 -12.98 0.19
C ILE A 14 2.92 -12.87 1.64
N ILE A 15 2.28 -11.97 2.40
CA ILE A 15 2.57 -11.74 3.82
C ILE A 15 1.39 -12.28 4.63
N ASP A 16 1.71 -13.09 5.63
CA ASP A 16 0.75 -13.53 6.64
C ASP A 16 0.64 -12.46 7.73
N LEU A 17 -0.52 -11.79 7.78
CA LEU A 17 -0.80 -10.70 8.73
C LEU A 17 -1.10 -11.20 10.15
N GLU A 18 -1.29 -12.50 10.37
CA GLU A 18 -1.35 -13.07 11.72
C GLU A 18 0.06 -13.22 12.32
N LYS A 19 1.08 -13.33 11.45
CA LYS A 19 2.48 -13.50 11.85
C LYS A 19 3.26 -12.18 11.86
N TYR A 20 2.95 -11.26 10.96
CA TYR A 20 3.69 -10.01 10.78
C TYR A 20 2.75 -8.80 10.85
N PRO A 21 3.22 -7.66 11.37
CA PRO A 21 2.42 -6.45 11.37
C PRO A 21 2.11 -5.99 9.94
N PRO A 22 1.03 -5.21 9.74
CA PRO A 22 0.77 -4.58 8.45
C PRO A 22 1.95 -3.67 8.06
N PRO A 23 2.17 -3.50 6.74
CA PRO A 23 3.20 -2.58 6.27
C PRO A 23 2.88 -1.14 6.69
N ASP A 24 3.93 -0.37 6.94
CA ASP A 24 3.77 1.05 7.26
C ASP A 24 3.36 1.88 6.05
N LEU A 25 3.81 1.48 4.87
CA LEU A 25 3.57 2.11 3.58
C LEU A 25 3.21 1.06 2.53
N VAL A 26 2.13 1.29 1.80
CA VAL A 26 1.77 0.56 0.58
C VAL A 26 1.78 1.54 -0.59
N ILE A 27 2.36 1.11 -1.72
CA ILE A 27 2.37 1.88 -2.96
C ILE A 27 1.72 1.04 -4.06
N GLU A 28 0.64 1.55 -4.65
CA GLU A 28 0.00 0.97 -5.83
C GLU A 28 0.42 1.74 -7.08
N VAL A 29 0.80 1.01 -8.14
CA VAL A 29 1.20 1.59 -9.43
C VAL A 29 0.08 1.37 -10.44
N ALA A 30 -0.75 2.39 -10.59
CA ALA A 30 -2.01 2.31 -11.33
C ALA A 30 -1.82 2.69 -12.81
N ASN A 31 -1.73 1.67 -13.68
CA ASN A 31 -1.83 1.89 -15.13
C ASN A 31 -3.30 1.95 -15.60
N SER A 32 -4.14 1.05 -15.06
CA SER A 32 -5.58 0.97 -15.37
C SER A 32 -6.46 0.74 -14.14
N SER A 33 -5.86 0.58 -12.95
CA SER A 33 -6.54 0.26 -11.68
C SER A 33 -6.82 1.49 -10.82
N PHE A 34 -6.61 2.70 -11.34
CA PHE A 34 -6.64 3.93 -10.54
C PHE A 34 -7.92 4.12 -9.73
N SER A 35 -9.08 3.80 -10.32
CA SER A 35 -10.37 3.87 -9.63
C SER A 35 -10.48 2.87 -8.47
N ASP A 36 -9.99 1.65 -8.66
CA ASP A 36 -10.03 0.58 -7.64
C ASP A 36 -9.04 0.91 -6.50
N ASP A 37 -7.85 1.38 -6.87
CA ASP A 37 -6.80 1.77 -5.93
C ASP A 37 -7.23 2.96 -5.07
N LYS A 38 -8.05 3.88 -5.60
CA LYS A 38 -8.64 5.02 -4.83
C LYS A 38 -9.87 4.60 -4.00
N GLY A 39 -10.53 3.52 -4.39
CA GLY A 39 -11.77 3.03 -3.80
C GLY A 39 -11.56 1.90 -2.79
N GLU A 40 -12.00 0.70 -3.15
CA GLU A 40 -12.11 -0.46 -2.26
C GLU A 40 -10.77 -0.86 -1.64
N LYS A 41 -9.69 -0.85 -2.43
CA LYS A 41 -8.35 -1.22 -1.92
C LYS A 41 -7.87 -0.25 -0.85
N ARG A 42 -8.02 1.06 -1.06
CA ARG A 42 -7.64 2.08 -0.07
C ARG A 42 -8.31 1.79 1.28
N ILE A 43 -9.62 1.53 1.25
CA ILE A 43 -10.42 1.25 2.45
C ILE A 43 -9.96 -0.06 3.11
N LEU A 44 -9.65 -1.10 2.33
CA LEU A 44 -9.12 -2.36 2.85
C LEU A 44 -7.80 -2.12 3.60
N TYR A 45 -6.84 -1.41 2.99
CA TYR A 45 -5.53 -1.14 3.61
C TYR A 45 -5.66 -0.30 4.87
N GLU A 46 -6.54 0.70 4.86
CA GLU A 46 -6.90 1.50 6.03
C GLU A 46 -7.43 0.62 7.18
N ASN A 47 -8.38 -0.27 6.89
CA ASN A 47 -8.98 -1.17 7.88
C ASN A 47 -8.01 -2.18 8.48
N ILE A 48 -6.97 -2.61 7.75
CA ILE A 48 -5.93 -3.51 8.27
C ILE A 48 -4.77 -2.77 8.95
N GLY A 49 -4.86 -1.43 9.08
CA GLY A 49 -3.91 -0.63 9.86
C GLY A 49 -2.67 -0.15 9.11
N VAL A 50 -2.72 -0.08 7.78
CA VAL A 50 -1.66 0.58 6.99
C VAL A 50 -1.71 2.09 7.24
N ARG A 51 -0.56 2.69 7.59
CA ARG A 51 -0.47 4.10 8.00
C ARG A 51 -0.37 5.05 6.81
N GLU A 52 0.33 4.64 5.76
CA GLU A 52 0.51 5.42 4.54
C GLU A 52 0.13 4.58 3.32
N TYR A 53 -0.69 5.16 2.45
CA TYR A 53 -1.11 4.50 1.21
C TYR A 53 -0.94 5.46 0.04
N TRP A 54 -0.12 5.09 -0.93
CA TRP A 54 0.22 5.94 -2.07
C TRP A 54 -0.24 5.30 -3.36
N ILE A 55 -0.75 6.11 -4.28
CA ILE A 55 -1.12 5.68 -5.63
C ILE A 55 -0.28 6.47 -6.62
N VAL A 56 0.44 5.75 -7.49
CA VAL A 56 1.11 6.33 -8.66
C VAL A 56 0.14 6.23 -9.84
N ASP A 57 -0.46 7.36 -10.22
CA ASP A 57 -1.27 7.49 -11.42
C ASP A 57 -0.35 7.68 -12.62
N VAL A 58 -0.11 6.57 -13.34
CA VAL A 58 0.80 6.54 -14.49
C VAL A 58 0.24 7.35 -15.66
N GLN A 59 -1.08 7.31 -15.87
CA GLN A 59 -1.75 7.98 -16.99
C GLN A 59 -1.67 9.50 -16.85
N ASN A 60 -1.74 10.03 -15.63
CA ASN A 60 -1.70 11.46 -15.36
C ASN A 60 -0.35 11.96 -14.83
N VAL A 61 0.64 11.07 -14.66
CA VAL A 61 1.99 11.36 -14.12
C VAL A 61 1.91 12.05 -12.76
N LYS A 62 1.14 11.46 -11.83
CA LYS A 62 0.90 12.02 -10.49
C LYS A 62 1.05 10.98 -9.41
N ILE A 63 1.42 11.44 -8.22
CA ILE A 63 1.44 10.64 -6.99
C ILE A 63 0.40 11.23 -6.04
N ILE A 64 -0.44 10.37 -5.49
CA ILE A 64 -1.45 10.73 -4.49
C ILE A 64 -1.11 9.96 -3.22
N ALA A 65 -0.85 10.69 -2.13
CA ALA A 65 -0.50 10.12 -0.84
C ALA A 65 -1.65 10.32 0.15
N PHE A 66 -1.99 9.26 0.87
CA PHE A 66 -2.94 9.26 1.97
C PHE A 66 -2.20 8.91 3.27
N SER A 67 -2.50 9.64 4.34
CA SER A 67 -2.09 9.33 5.71
C SER A 67 -3.35 9.12 6.53
N VAL A 68 -3.40 8.02 7.28
CA VAL A 68 -4.51 7.64 8.16
C VAL A 68 -4.11 7.85 9.61
#